data_AF-A0A2A4MUV4-F1
#
_entry.id   AF-A0A2A4MUV4-F1
#
_cell.length_a   1.000
_cell.length_b   1.000
_cell.length_c   1.000
_cell.angle_alpha   90.00
_cell.angle_beta   90.00
_cell.angle_gamma   90.00
#
_symmetry.space_group_name_H-M   'P 1'
#
loop_
_entity.id
_entity.type
_entity.pdbx_description
1 polymer ?
#
loop_
_entity_poly.entity_id
_entity_poly.type
_entity_poly.pdbx_seq_one_letter_code
_entity_poly.pdbx_strand_id
1 'polypeptide(L)'
;MYTVETESEHVDRFEKLHLKTNEKLEIFVNGYIGNHLGTGDDTHYTGSLIITDERVAFFHYGEFGDIFKTVPLDSITDIQRKSFLGHRTIKINTTNSSLTFKTFSRDCAQSIYNFLSVQLLNTAASASANS
;
A
#
# COMPACT_ATOMS: atom_id res chain seq x y z
N MET A 1 -14.58 6.43 -10.21
CA MET A 1 -13.45 5.96 -11.02
C MET A 1 -12.18 6.31 -10.26
N TYR A 2 -11.33 5.33 -9.97
CA TYR A 2 -10.05 5.57 -9.30
C TYR A 2 -9.03 6.04 -10.32
N THR A 3 -8.20 7.01 -9.96
CA THR A 3 -7.01 7.36 -10.74
C THR A 3 -5.89 6.43 -10.30
N VAL A 4 -5.28 5.74 -11.25
CA VAL A 4 -4.24 4.75 -11.01
C VAL A 4 -3.05 5.06 -11.89
N GLU A 5 -1.86 4.65 -11.46
CA GLU A 5 -0.72 4.60 -12.37
C GLU A 5 -0.88 3.43 -13.33
N THR A 6 -0.27 3.52 -14.51
CA THR A 6 -0.40 2.51 -15.57
C THR A 6 0.86 1.69 -15.76
N GLU A 7 2.01 2.15 -15.24
CA GLU A 7 3.30 1.50 -15.43
C GLU A 7 4.11 1.47 -14.13
N SER A 8 4.72 0.32 -13.84
CA SER A 8 5.72 0.16 -12.79
C SER A 8 6.46 -1.17 -12.96
N GLU A 9 7.78 -1.12 -13.07
CA GLU A 9 8.61 -2.33 -13.08
C GLU A 9 8.41 -3.15 -11.79
N HIS A 10 8.22 -2.50 -10.65
CA HIS A 10 7.95 -3.18 -9.39
C HIS A 10 6.63 -3.95 -9.46
N VAL A 11 5.60 -3.39 -10.09
CA VAL A 11 4.30 -4.08 -10.25
C VAL A 11 4.44 -5.26 -11.21
N ASP A 12 5.10 -5.07 -12.36
CA ASP A 12 5.32 -6.16 -13.33
C ASP A 12 6.06 -7.35 -12.70
N ARG A 13 6.99 -7.07 -11.77
CA ARG A 13 7.72 -8.09 -11.02
C ARG A 13 6.87 -8.69 -9.91
N PHE A 14 6.09 -7.89 -9.19
CA PHE A 14 5.16 -8.37 -8.19
C PHE A 14 4.14 -9.36 -8.78
N GLU A 15 3.56 -9.05 -9.94
CA GLU A 15 2.58 -9.93 -10.60
C GLU A 15 3.17 -11.31 -10.95
N LYS A 16 4.45 -11.36 -11.32
CA LYS A 16 5.13 -12.61 -11.69
C LYS A 16 5.60 -13.42 -10.48
N LEU A 17 5.98 -12.75 -9.39
CA LEU A 17 6.70 -13.38 -8.28
C LEU A 17 5.82 -13.58 -7.04
N HIS A 18 4.81 -12.73 -6.85
CA HIS A 18 4.13 -12.58 -5.55
C HIS A 18 2.61 -12.55 -5.63
N LEU A 19 2.01 -12.23 -6.78
CA LEU A 19 0.56 -12.30 -6.97
C LEU A 19 0.12 -13.76 -7.01
N LYS A 20 -0.82 -14.13 -6.15
CA LYS A 20 -1.35 -15.50 -6.10
C LYS A 20 -2.33 -15.74 -7.26
N THR A 21 -2.49 -17.00 -7.66
CA THR A 21 -3.36 -17.41 -8.80
C THR A 21 -4.80 -16.88 -8.75
N ASN A 22 -5.36 -16.66 -7.56
CA ASN A 22 -6.73 -16.16 -7.38
C ASN A 22 -6.78 -14.74 -6.80
N GLU A 23 -5.64 -14.09 -6.63
CA GLU A 23 -5.52 -12.73 -6.13
C GLU A 23 -5.56 -11.75 -7.31
N LYS A 24 -6.33 -10.67 -7.18
CA LYS A 24 -6.48 -9.66 -8.23
C LYS A 24 -5.85 -8.35 -7.80
N LEU A 25 -5.07 -7.75 -8.69
CA LEU A 25 -4.58 -6.40 -8.50
C LEU A 25 -5.71 -5.40 -8.75
N GLU A 26 -5.99 -4.54 -7.78
CA GLU A 26 -7.08 -3.56 -7.82
C GLU A 26 -6.56 -2.16 -8.17
N ILE A 27 -5.49 -1.74 -7.51
CA ILE A 27 -4.88 -0.41 -7.69
C ILE A 27 -3.44 -0.42 -7.23
N PHE A 28 -2.59 0.38 -7.88
CA PHE A 28 -1.25 0.67 -7.38
C PHE A 28 -0.87 2.14 -7.55
N VAL A 29 0.19 2.53 -6.84
CA VAL A 29 0.81 3.85 -6.92
C VAL A 29 2.31 3.75 -6.69
N ASN A 30 3.11 4.50 -7.45
CA ASN A 30 4.55 4.55 -7.29
C ASN A 30 4.95 5.54 -6.19
N GLY A 31 6.01 5.22 -5.47
CA GLY A 31 6.46 6.02 -4.34
C GLY A 31 7.56 5.33 -3.57
N TYR A 32 7.54 5.43 -2.26
CA TYR A 32 8.61 4.90 -1.41
C TYR A 32 8.18 4.71 0.03
N ILE A 33 8.97 3.90 0.75
CA ILE A 33 8.96 3.83 2.22
C ILE A 33 10.26 4.40 2.79
N GLY A 34 10.29 4.65 4.10
CA GLY A 34 11.46 5.19 4.78
C GLY A 34 11.65 6.70 4.59
N ASN A 35 12.85 7.17 4.89
CA ASN A 35 13.25 8.58 4.88
C ASN A 35 14.55 8.76 4.11
N HIS A 36 14.73 9.89 3.43
CA HIS A 36 15.91 10.17 2.59
C HIS A 36 17.25 10.09 3.35
N LEU A 37 17.24 10.35 4.66
CA LEU A 37 18.39 10.22 5.56
C LEU A 37 18.20 9.09 6.59
N GLY A 38 17.21 8.22 6.37
CA GLY A 38 16.90 7.12 7.28
C GLY A 38 17.88 5.97 7.11
N THR A 39 18.13 5.27 8.21
CA THR A 39 18.96 4.06 8.26
C THR A 39 18.21 2.95 9.00
N GLY A 40 18.65 1.69 8.85
CA GLY A 40 17.95 0.55 9.44
C GLY A 40 16.51 0.46 8.92
N ASP A 41 15.54 0.44 9.84
CA ASP A 41 14.11 0.35 9.52
C ASP A 41 13.56 1.57 8.75
N ASP A 42 14.26 2.71 8.81
CA ASP A 42 13.92 3.96 8.12
C ASP A 42 14.62 4.12 6.76
N THR A 43 15.39 3.12 6.32
CA THR A 43 16.09 3.15 5.02
C THR A 43 15.11 3.43 3.88
N HIS A 44 15.49 4.34 2.98
CA HIS A 44 14.67 4.71 1.83
C HIS A 44 14.65 3.61 0.79
N TYR A 45 13.45 3.16 0.40
CA TYR A 45 13.26 2.25 -0.73
C TYR A 45 12.16 2.78 -1.65
N THR A 46 12.51 3.02 -2.91
CA THR A 46 11.55 3.36 -3.96
C THR A 46 10.82 2.11 -4.40
N GLY A 47 9.51 2.14 -4.51
CA GLY A 47 8.71 0.96 -4.84
C GLY A 47 7.29 1.33 -5.20
N SER A 48 6.43 0.33 -5.28
CA SER A 48 5.00 0.53 -5.48
C SER A 48 4.23 0.08 -4.24
N LEU A 49 3.23 0.88 -3.86
CA LEU A 49 2.15 0.42 -2.99
C LEU A 49 1.08 -0.19 -3.89
N ILE A 50 0.78 -1.45 -3.66
CA ILE A 50 -0.07 -2.31 -4.49
C ILE A 50 -1.21 -2.79 -3.60
N ILE A 51 -2.44 -2.65 -4.06
CA ILE A 51 -3.63 -3.16 -3.39
C ILE A 51 -4.21 -4.26 -4.25
N THR A 52 -4.46 -5.39 -3.60
CA THR A 52 -5.19 -6.51 -4.18
C THR A 52 -6.53 -6.67 -3.48
N ASP A 53 -7.35 -7.61 -3.95
CA ASP A 53 -8.56 -8.04 -3.27
C ASP A 53 -8.30 -8.78 -1.94
N GLU A 54 -7.05 -9.12 -1.62
CA GLU A 54 -6.66 -9.77 -0.36
C GLU A 54 -5.85 -8.89 0.60
N ARG A 55 -4.97 -8.02 0.07
CA ARG A 55 -3.96 -7.33 0.90
C ARG A 55 -3.48 -6.01 0.30
N VAL A 56 -2.84 -5.23 1.17
CA VAL A 56 -1.91 -4.16 0.76
C VAL A 56 -0.49 -4.73 0.73
N ALA A 57 0.26 -4.44 -0.31
CA ALA A 57 1.67 -4.79 -0.45
C ALA A 57 2.48 -3.53 -0.78
N PHE A 58 3.65 -3.38 -0.15
CA PHE A 58 4.72 -2.56 -0.68
C PHE A 58 5.79 -3.49 -1.27
N PHE A 59 6.16 -3.23 -2.52
CA PHE A 59 7.20 -3.98 -3.19
C PHE A 59 8.23 -3.06 -3.84
N HIS A 60 9.49 -3.30 -3.49
CA HIS A 60 10.66 -2.79 -4.18
C HIS A 60 11.37 -3.97 -4.82
N TYR A 61 11.52 -3.92 -6.14
CA TYR A 61 12.41 -4.78 -6.89
C TYR A 61 13.75 -4.07 -7.06
N GLY A 62 14.85 -4.72 -6.68
CA GLY A 62 16.18 -4.09 -6.71
C GLY A 62 17.33 -5.09 -6.85
N GLU A 63 18.40 -4.66 -7.51
CA GLU A 63 19.60 -5.50 -7.75
C GLU A 63 20.28 -5.97 -6.45
N PHE A 64 20.14 -5.23 -5.37
CA PHE A 64 20.75 -5.52 -4.06
C PHE A 64 19.78 -6.15 -3.06
N GLY A 65 18.64 -6.64 -3.53
CA GLY A 65 17.64 -7.34 -2.74
C GLY A 65 16.28 -6.67 -2.81
N ASP A 66 15.26 -7.52 -2.86
CA ASP A 66 13.87 -7.08 -2.90
C ASP A 66 13.36 -6.75 -1.50
N ILE A 67 12.54 -5.70 -1.40
CA ILE A 67 11.81 -5.38 -0.15
C ILE A 67 10.35 -5.68 -0.38
N PHE A 68 9.82 -6.61 0.40
CA PHE A 68 8.44 -7.02 0.32
C PHE A 68 7.77 -6.92 1.68
N LYS A 69 6.82 -6.00 1.82
CA LYS A 69 6.01 -5.80 3.04
C LYS A 69 4.54 -5.98 2.70
N THR A 70 3.79 -6.71 3.51
CA THR A 70 2.37 -6.98 3.26
C THR A 70 1.52 -6.77 4.50
N VAL A 71 0.29 -6.31 4.29
CA VAL A 71 -0.74 -6.13 5.30
C VAL A 71 -2.05 -6.72 4.77
N PRO A 72 -2.58 -7.82 5.34
CA PRO A 72 -3.91 -8.34 5.00
C PRO A 72 -5.00 -7.27 5.20
N LEU A 73 -5.97 -7.19 4.27
CA LEU A 73 -7.02 -6.15 4.35
C LEU A 73 -7.87 -6.25 5.62
N ASP A 74 -8.16 -7.47 6.07
CA ASP A 74 -8.95 -7.75 7.29
C ASP A 74 -8.21 -7.39 8.59
N SER A 75 -6.88 -7.24 8.53
CA SER A 75 -6.05 -6.86 9.68
C SER A 75 -5.89 -5.36 9.86
N ILE A 76 -6.32 -4.56 8.89
CA ILE A 76 -6.20 -3.10 8.94
C ILE A 76 -7.19 -2.56 9.98
N THR A 77 -6.69 -1.74 10.90
CA THR A 77 -7.50 -1.13 11.96
C THR A 77 -7.76 0.35 11.71
N ASP A 78 -6.86 1.05 11.02
CA ASP A 78 -6.95 2.47 10.73
C ASP A 78 -6.09 2.87 9.53
N ILE A 79 -6.51 3.91 8.82
CA ILE A 79 -5.76 4.48 7.70
C ILE A 79 -5.73 6.00 7.82
N GLN A 80 -4.51 6.54 7.79
CA GLN A 80 -4.26 7.96 7.94
C GLN A 80 -3.64 8.53 6.68
N ARG A 81 -4.00 9.77 6.36
CA ARG A 81 -3.39 10.53 5.27
C ARG A 81 -2.80 11.82 5.80
N LYS A 82 -1.57 12.12 5.40
CA LYS A 82 -0.93 13.42 5.65
C LYS A 82 -0.36 13.96 4.35
N SER A 83 -0.27 15.28 4.24
CA SER A 83 0.39 15.95 3.12
C SER A 83 1.43 16.92 3.64
N PHE A 84 2.66 16.84 3.13
CA PHE A 84 3.75 17.71 3.55
C PHE A 84 4.76 17.88 2.42
N LEU A 85 5.12 19.13 2.10
CA LEU A 85 6.10 19.47 1.05
C LEU A 85 5.89 18.72 -0.28
N GLY A 86 4.64 18.64 -0.76
CA GLY A 86 4.29 17.95 -2.01
C GLY A 86 4.16 16.43 -1.90
N HIS A 87 4.70 15.81 -0.85
CA HIS A 87 4.49 14.41 -0.56
C HIS A 87 3.10 14.14 0.00
N ARG A 88 2.51 13.03 -0.41
CA ARG A 88 1.33 12.41 0.18
C ARG A 88 1.78 11.18 0.94
N THR A 89 1.49 11.16 2.22
CA THR A 89 1.77 10.03 3.10
C THR A 89 0.47 9.27 3.34
N ILE A 90 0.52 7.96 3.15
CA ILE A 90 -0.53 7.01 3.53
C ILE A 90 0.07 6.13 4.61
N LYS A 91 -0.53 6.14 5.80
CA LYS A 91 -0.16 5.25 6.90
C LYS A 91 -1.28 4.25 7.13
N ILE A 92 -0.96 2.97 7.01
CA ILE A 92 -1.87 1.85 7.21
C ILE A 92 -1.48 1.21 8.53
N ASN A 93 -2.40 1.21 9.50
CA ASN A 93 -2.18 0.67 10.83
C ASN A 93 -2.85 -0.70 10.94
N THR A 94 -2.19 -1.62 11.64
CA THR A 94 -2.79 -2.84 12.19
C THR A 94 -2.68 -2.80 13.71
N THR A 95 -3.20 -3.81 14.40
CA THR A 95 -3.08 -3.91 15.86
C THR A 95 -1.63 -3.85 16.36
N ASN A 96 -0.69 -4.45 15.60
CA ASN A 96 0.68 -4.68 16.08
C ASN A 96 1.75 -3.92 15.27
N SER A 97 1.39 -3.26 14.16
CA SER A 97 2.36 -2.64 13.28
C SER A 97 1.74 -1.53 12.42
N SER A 98 2.57 -0.88 11.61
CA SER A 98 2.10 0.05 10.58
C SER A 98 3.00 0.07 9.35
N LEU A 99 2.41 0.31 8.18
CA LEU A 99 3.11 0.59 6.93
C LEU A 99 2.92 2.07 6.58
N THR A 100 4.03 2.81 6.52
CA THR A 100 4.02 4.22 6.09
C THR A 100 4.61 4.35 4.71
N PHE A 101 3.77 4.71 3.74
CA PHE A 101 4.13 4.89 2.34
C PHE A 101 4.00 6.36 1.95
N LYS A 102 4.87 6.83 1.05
CA LYS A 102 4.90 8.19 0.55
C LYS A 102 4.92 8.19 -0.99
N THR A 103 4.17 9.10 -1.59
CA THR A 103 4.14 9.31 -3.05
C THR A 103 3.97 10.78 -3.38
N PHE A 104 4.35 11.19 -4.59
CA PHE A 104 4.04 12.51 -5.12
C PHE A 104 2.70 12.53 -5.87
N SER A 105 2.16 11.37 -6.23
CA SER A 105 0.89 11.29 -6.97
C SER A 105 -0.29 11.57 -6.03
N ARG A 106 -0.85 12.78 -6.13
CA ARG A 106 -1.99 13.19 -5.31
C ARG A 106 -3.23 12.35 -5.56
N ASP A 107 -3.55 12.15 -6.84
CA ASP A 107 -4.84 11.57 -7.23
C ASP A 107 -4.83 10.05 -7.03
N CYS A 108 -3.70 9.39 -7.26
CA CYS A 108 -3.53 7.97 -6.91
C CYS A 108 -3.55 7.77 -5.38
N ALA A 109 -2.88 8.64 -4.61
CA ALA A 109 -2.93 8.55 -3.15
C ALA A 109 -4.35 8.71 -2.60
N GLN A 110 -5.15 9.61 -3.18
CA GLN A 110 -6.56 9.76 -2.82
C GLN A 110 -7.37 8.51 -3.18
N SER A 111 -7.08 7.90 -4.33
CA SER A 111 -7.76 6.68 -4.78
C SER A 111 -7.49 5.49 -3.87
N ILE A 112 -6.23 5.29 -3.47
CA ILE A 112 -5.85 4.27 -2.47
C ILE A 112 -6.58 4.50 -1.15
N TYR A 113 -6.55 5.72 -0.64
CA TYR A 113 -7.23 6.07 0.62
C TYR A 113 -8.72 5.73 0.55
N ASN A 114 -9.40 6.19 -0.50
CA ASN A 114 -10.83 5.95 -0.68
C ASN A 114 -11.15 4.43 -0.77
N PHE A 115 -10.37 3.69 -1.56
CA PHE A 115 -10.55 2.24 -1.70
C PHE A 115 -10.48 1.55 -0.35
N LEU A 116 -9.40 1.79 0.40
CA LEU A 116 -9.19 1.10 1.66
C LEU A 116 -10.14 1.57 2.77
N SER A 117 -10.58 2.84 2.76
CA SER A 117 -11.63 3.32 3.67
C SER A 117 -12.96 2.60 3.44
N VAL A 118 -13.33 2.32 2.19
CA VAL A 118 -14.52 1.52 1.89
C VAL A 118 -14.36 0.08 2.39
N GLN A 119 -13.18 -0.53 2.19
CA GLN A 119 -12.91 -1.88 2.70
C GLN A 119 -13.03 -1.96 4.23
N LEU A 120 -12.48 -0.98 4.96
CA LEU A 120 -12.61 -0.90 6.42
C LEU A 120 -14.07 -0.86 6.89
N LEU A 121 -14.91 -0.06 6.22
CA LEU A 121 -16.33 0.03 6.54
C LEU A 121 -17.05 -1.31 6.29
N ASN A 122 -16.72 -2.00 5.20
CA ASN A 122 -17.31 -3.30 4.88
C ASN A 122 -16.93 -4.38 5.90
N THR A 123 -15.66 -4.40 6.34
CA THR A 123 -15.18 -5.33 7.36
C THR A 123 -15.87 -5.08 8.71
N ALA A 124 -15.99 -3.82 9.12
CA ALA A 124 -16.70 -3.45 10.36
C ALA A 124 -18.19 -3.86 10.33
N ALA A 125 -18.87 -3.63 9.20
CA ALA A 125 -20.26 -4.04 9.02
C ALA A 125 -20.42 -5.57 9.10
N SER A 126 -19.51 -6.32 8.46
CA SER A 126 -19.53 -7.78 8.45
C SER A 126 -19.25 -8.39 9.82
N ALA A 127 -18.39 -7.75 10.62
CA ALA A 127 -18.13 -8.15 12.01
C ALA A 127 -19.38 -7.98 12.89
N SER A 128 -20.12 -6.88 12.72
CA SER A 128 -21.35 -6.60 13.48
C SER A 128 -22.55 -7.48 13.10
N ALA A 129 -22.57 -8.03 11.88
CA ALA A 129 -23.64 -8.91 11.41
C ALA A 129 -23.49 -10.36 11.92
N ASN A 130 -22.27 -10.74 12.35
CA ASN A 130 -21.94 -12.09 12.82
C ASN A 130 -21.78 -12.16 14.35
N SER A 131 -22.03 -11.07 15.07
CA SER A 131 -22.01 -10.95 16.54
C SER A 131 -23.42 -10.89 17.11
#